data_AF-A0A359KNR6-F1
#
_entry.id   AF-A0A359KNR6-F1
#
_cell.length_a   1.000
_cell.length_b   1.000
_cell.length_c   1.000
_cell.angle_alpha   90.00
_cell.angle_beta   90.00
_cell.angle_gamma   90.00
#
_symmetry.space_group_name_H-M   'P 1'
#
loop_
_entity.id
_entity.type
_entity.pdbx_description
1 polymer ?
#
loop_
_entity_poly.entity_id
_entity_poly.type
_entity_poly.pdbx_seq_one_letter_code
_entity_poly.pdbx_strand_id
1 'polypeptide(L)'
;MTTRRADNHENVESFHLPGGNLLSAALDRQVMIWSDRGGASRHIGDRWAIRSDEALRNSVGRTWPVPHDEPFEILDILRLDDVAEVSREANLHHLENPDFLLLGTQSGDGGPVLQAVDAKFAPDRIRPSQVSAEIVSNLLQLGGAAHKIVVDAVAAHGLSTPRIVRGVFVSPDSQMSDVLLQRVTTGRRATVDRAEVVTIPPHPGSLFAGLPESRVIGALARIDALPVTPRDNLISAIYYFRLSCACFHFWG
;
A
#
# COMPACT_ATOMS: atom_id res chain seq x y z
N MET A 1 -18.15 -4.68 2.22
CA MET A 1 -18.56 -5.99 1.66
C MET A 1 -17.31 -6.85 1.54
N THR A 2 -16.97 -7.59 2.60
CA THR A 2 -15.76 -8.43 2.69
C THR A 2 -16.09 -9.80 2.13
N THR A 3 -15.71 -10.06 0.88
CA THR A 3 -15.66 -11.43 0.36
C THR A 3 -14.72 -12.25 1.24
N ARG A 4 -15.28 -13.29 1.88
CA ARG A 4 -14.55 -14.33 2.63
C ARG A 4 -13.37 -14.84 1.80
N ARG A 5 -12.15 -14.75 2.33
CA ARG A 5 -10.99 -15.53 1.83
C ARG A 5 -11.26 -17.01 2.05
N ALA A 6 -11.71 -17.69 1.02
CA ALA A 6 -11.56 -19.13 0.90
C ALA A 6 -10.29 -19.36 0.08
N ASP A 7 -9.14 -19.52 0.76
CA ASP A 7 -8.05 -20.40 0.34
C ASP A 7 -6.90 -20.35 1.35
N ASN A 8 -6.71 -21.45 2.07
CA ASN A 8 -5.60 -21.72 3.00
C ASN A 8 -4.28 -22.03 2.26
N HIS A 9 -4.06 -21.47 1.06
CA HIS A 9 -3.01 -21.89 0.12
C HIS A 9 -1.91 -20.84 -0.11
N GLU A 10 -1.93 -19.71 0.60
CA GLU A 10 -0.87 -18.70 0.43
C GLU A 10 0.47 -19.11 1.06
N ASN A 11 0.45 -19.59 2.30
CA ASN A 11 1.66 -20.03 2.99
C ASN A 11 1.89 -21.54 2.84
N VAL A 12 2.86 -21.92 2.03
CA VAL A 12 3.20 -23.32 1.75
C VAL A 12 4.39 -23.76 2.60
N GLU A 13 4.30 -24.96 3.17
CA GLU A 13 5.41 -25.62 3.87
C GLU A 13 6.35 -26.34 2.88
N SER A 14 7.66 -26.21 3.11
CA SER A 14 8.68 -26.92 2.34
C SER A 14 10.02 -26.90 3.08
N PHE A 15 10.76 -28.01 3.03
CA PHE A 15 12.12 -28.10 3.57
C PHE A 15 13.15 -27.34 2.73
N HIS A 16 12.79 -26.94 1.50
CA HIS A 16 13.62 -26.08 0.66
C HIS A 16 13.59 -24.60 1.08
N LEU A 17 12.60 -24.22 1.91
CA LEU A 17 12.38 -22.84 2.31
C LEU A 17 13.03 -22.51 3.66
N PRO A 18 13.72 -21.37 3.78
CA PRO A 18 14.17 -20.86 5.07
C PRO A 18 13.02 -20.77 6.07
N GLY A 19 13.19 -21.37 7.25
CA GLY A 19 12.15 -21.41 8.29
C GLY A 19 10.97 -22.33 7.99
N GLY A 20 11.06 -23.19 6.96
CA GLY A 20 10.15 -24.30 6.69
C GLY A 20 8.85 -23.94 5.96
N ASN A 21 8.58 -22.66 5.70
CA ASN A 21 7.41 -22.22 4.94
C ASN A 21 7.64 -20.89 4.22
N LEU A 22 6.80 -20.57 3.23
CA LEU A 22 6.94 -19.39 2.38
C LEU A 22 6.90 -18.07 3.13
N LEU A 23 6.04 -17.95 4.14
CA LEU A 23 5.93 -16.73 4.92
C LEU A 23 7.19 -16.49 5.74
N SER A 24 7.71 -17.53 6.41
CA SER A 24 8.99 -17.49 7.11
C SER A 24 10.13 -17.13 6.16
N ALA A 25 10.14 -17.71 4.96
CA ALA A 25 11.18 -17.46 3.96
C ALA A 25 11.14 -16.03 3.39
N ALA A 26 9.96 -15.51 3.10
CA ALA A 26 9.77 -14.14 2.61
C ALA A 26 10.16 -13.07 3.65
N LEU A 27 10.03 -13.42 4.94
CA LEU A 27 10.38 -12.57 6.08
C LEU A 27 11.72 -12.96 6.73
N ASP A 28 12.50 -13.86 6.11
CA ASP A 28 13.79 -14.27 6.64
C ASP A 28 14.75 -13.08 6.65
N ARG A 29 15.38 -12.84 7.81
CA ARG A 29 16.21 -11.65 8.02
C ARG A 29 17.41 -11.61 7.08
N GLN A 30 18.04 -12.75 6.78
CA GLN A 30 19.20 -12.78 5.90
C GLN A 30 18.78 -12.54 4.45
N VAL A 31 17.68 -13.18 4.01
CA VAL A 31 17.09 -12.93 2.69
C VAL A 31 16.74 -11.44 2.53
N MET A 32 16.10 -10.83 3.53
CA MET A 32 15.79 -9.41 3.52
C MET A 32 17.05 -8.54 3.41
N ILE A 33 18.08 -8.79 4.22
CA ILE A 33 19.33 -8.01 4.18
C ILE A 33 20.01 -8.07 2.81
N TRP A 34 20.13 -9.26 2.21
CA TRP A 34 20.79 -9.40 0.91
C TRP A 34 19.96 -8.81 -0.22
N SER A 35 18.65 -9.06 -0.21
CA SER A 35 17.74 -8.53 -1.22
C SER A 35 17.63 -7.00 -1.18
N ASP A 36 17.68 -6.39 0.01
CA ASP A 36 17.62 -4.94 0.15
C ASP A 36 18.88 -4.23 -0.37
N ARG A 37 20.04 -4.89 -0.37
CA ARG A 37 21.23 -4.38 -1.08
C ARG A 37 21.04 -4.32 -2.59
N GLY A 38 20.19 -5.20 -3.13
CA GLY A 38 19.69 -5.15 -4.50
C GLY A 38 18.46 -4.26 -4.68
N GLY A 39 18.04 -3.50 -3.67
CA GLY A 39 16.91 -2.57 -3.76
C GLY A 39 15.52 -3.17 -3.57
N ALA A 40 15.40 -4.42 -3.11
CA ALA A 40 14.11 -5.13 -3.06
C ALA A 40 13.00 -4.36 -2.34
N SER A 41 13.22 -3.88 -1.11
CA SER A 41 12.17 -3.17 -0.35
C SER A 41 11.70 -1.87 -1.04
N ARG A 42 12.60 -1.15 -1.72
CA ARG A 42 12.23 0.04 -2.50
C ARG A 42 11.37 -0.35 -3.69
N HIS A 43 11.81 -1.32 -4.49
CA HIS A 43 11.02 -1.79 -5.63
C HIS A 43 9.66 -2.36 -5.24
N ILE A 44 9.56 -3.08 -4.12
CA ILE A 44 8.30 -3.58 -3.59
C ILE A 44 7.37 -2.42 -3.22
N GLY A 45 7.90 -1.39 -2.52
CA GLY A 45 7.16 -0.19 -2.19
C GLY A 45 6.66 0.55 -3.43
N ASP A 46 7.55 0.83 -4.39
CA ASP A 46 7.22 1.57 -5.61
C ASP A 46 6.15 0.83 -6.44
N ARG A 47 6.30 -0.50 -6.59
CA ARG A 47 5.32 -1.33 -7.31
C ARG A 47 3.98 -1.41 -6.60
N TRP A 48 4.01 -1.41 -5.27
CA TRP A 48 2.80 -1.35 -4.46
C TRP A 48 2.06 -0.03 -4.59
N ALA A 49 2.77 1.10 -4.62
CA ALA A 49 2.17 2.42 -4.86
C ALA A 49 1.47 2.47 -6.23
N ILE A 50 2.12 1.98 -7.29
CA ILE A 50 1.52 1.90 -8.64
C ILE A 50 0.25 1.03 -8.64
N ARG A 51 0.31 -0.15 -8.01
CA ARG A 51 -0.85 -1.05 -7.90
C ARG A 51 -1.98 -0.42 -7.09
N SER A 52 -1.64 0.35 -6.06
CA SER A 52 -2.60 1.08 -5.23
C SER A 52 -3.30 2.18 -6.02
N ASP A 53 -2.56 2.98 -6.80
CA ASP A 53 -3.14 3.98 -7.71
C ASP A 53 -4.17 3.34 -8.67
N GLU A 54 -3.80 2.24 -9.33
CA GLU A 54 -4.71 1.53 -10.22
C GLU A 54 -5.98 1.03 -9.50
N ALA A 55 -5.83 0.43 -8.32
CA ALA A 55 -6.96 -0.07 -7.54
C ALA A 55 -7.88 1.07 -7.06
N LEU A 56 -7.30 2.17 -6.61
CA LEU A 56 -8.03 3.37 -6.15
C LEU A 56 -8.78 4.03 -7.31
N ARG A 57 -8.15 4.22 -8.46
CA ARG A 57 -8.81 4.74 -9.67
C ARG A 57 -9.98 3.88 -10.13
N ASN A 58 -9.82 2.55 -10.08
CA ASN A 58 -10.91 1.61 -10.38
C ASN A 58 -12.04 1.61 -9.33
N SER A 59 -11.85 2.33 -8.21
CA SER A 59 -12.84 2.49 -7.13
C SER A 59 -13.61 3.81 -7.23
N VAL A 60 -13.32 4.68 -8.20
CA VAL A 60 -14.14 5.87 -8.48
C VAL A 60 -15.59 5.45 -8.78
N GLY A 61 -16.55 6.17 -8.22
CA GLY A 61 -17.98 5.84 -8.26
C GLY A 61 -18.39 4.70 -7.30
N ARG A 62 -17.50 4.25 -6.41
CA ARG A 62 -17.80 3.24 -5.39
C ARG A 62 -17.77 3.83 -3.99
N THR A 63 -18.52 3.19 -3.11
CA THR A 63 -18.50 3.47 -1.67
C THR A 63 -17.16 3.08 -1.05
N TRP A 64 -16.57 3.99 -0.29
CA TRP A 64 -15.28 3.86 0.38
C TRP A 64 -15.40 4.11 1.88
N PRO A 65 -14.72 3.31 2.73
CA PRO A 65 -14.88 3.41 4.18
C PRO A 65 -14.18 4.65 4.77
N VAL A 66 -14.81 5.23 5.79
CA VAL A 66 -14.17 6.14 6.73
C VAL A 66 -14.09 5.42 8.08
N PRO A 67 -12.91 5.36 8.74
CA PRO A 67 -12.82 4.67 10.02
C PRO A 67 -13.73 5.31 11.08
N HIS A 68 -14.70 4.54 11.56
CA HIS A 68 -15.71 4.95 12.57
C HIS A 68 -16.63 6.11 12.16
N ASP A 69 -16.78 6.39 10.87
CA ASP A 69 -17.69 7.42 10.34
C ASP A 69 -18.44 6.83 9.12
N GLU A 70 -19.42 7.57 8.59
CA GLU A 70 -20.16 7.13 7.41
C GLU A 70 -19.26 7.07 6.17
N PRO A 71 -19.40 6.02 5.35
CA PRO A 71 -18.65 5.90 4.11
C PRO A 71 -19.09 6.97 3.10
N PHE A 72 -18.25 7.22 2.09
CA PHE A 72 -18.53 8.18 1.02
C PHE A 72 -18.37 7.53 -0.34
N GLU A 73 -18.95 8.10 -1.38
CA GLU A 73 -18.69 7.71 -2.76
C GLU A 73 -17.48 8.47 -3.30
N ILE A 74 -16.48 7.75 -3.83
CA ILE A 74 -15.29 8.35 -4.40
C ILE A 74 -15.65 9.06 -5.71
N LEU A 75 -15.27 10.32 -5.82
CA LEU A 75 -15.38 11.11 -7.05
C LEU A 75 -14.06 11.23 -7.78
N ASP A 76 -12.95 11.39 -7.06
CA ASP A 76 -11.63 11.54 -7.66
C ASP A 76 -10.49 11.03 -6.76
N ILE A 77 -9.36 10.69 -7.39
CA ILE A 77 -8.13 10.23 -6.77
C ILE A 77 -7.00 11.20 -7.11
N LEU A 78 -6.55 11.94 -6.10
CA LEU A 78 -5.45 12.90 -6.23
C LEU A 78 -4.17 12.23 -5.78
N ARG A 79 -3.28 11.92 -6.72
CA ARG A 79 -2.00 11.28 -6.45
C ARG A 79 -0.94 12.35 -6.15
N LEU A 80 -0.48 12.41 -4.90
CA LEU A 80 0.40 13.49 -4.43
C LEU A 80 1.89 13.12 -4.48
N ASP A 81 2.23 11.83 -4.34
CA ASP A 81 3.61 11.33 -4.40
C ASP A 81 4.29 11.59 -5.76
N ASP A 82 3.51 11.58 -6.84
CA ASP A 82 3.97 11.89 -8.20
C ASP A 82 4.24 13.40 -8.44
N VAL A 83 3.86 14.28 -7.51
CA VAL A 83 4.05 15.73 -7.64
C VAL A 83 5.25 16.17 -6.78
N ALA A 84 6.40 16.36 -7.44
CA ALA A 84 7.66 16.68 -6.77
C ALA A 84 7.56 17.94 -5.89
N GLU A 85 6.79 18.94 -6.29
CA GLU A 85 6.56 20.17 -5.54
C GLU A 85 5.87 19.90 -4.19
N VAL A 86 4.90 18.98 -4.13
CA VAL A 86 4.20 18.63 -2.89
C VAL A 86 5.18 18.04 -1.89
N SER A 87 5.99 17.07 -2.34
CA SER A 87 7.01 16.46 -1.49
C SER A 87 8.06 17.47 -1.02
N ARG A 88 8.48 18.40 -1.89
CA ARG A 88 9.42 19.47 -1.54
C ARG A 88 8.85 20.39 -0.46
N GLU A 89 7.59 20.81 -0.60
CA GLU A 89 6.91 21.70 0.36
C GLU A 89 6.69 21.01 1.71
N ALA A 90 6.18 19.79 1.71
CA ALA A 90 6.00 19.01 2.94
C ALA A 90 7.33 18.88 3.71
N ASN A 91 8.43 18.53 3.01
CA ASN A 91 9.76 18.42 3.62
C ASN A 91 10.29 19.75 4.19
N LEU A 92 10.09 20.86 3.49
CA LEU A 92 10.51 22.19 3.96
C LEU A 92 9.82 22.60 5.25
N HIS A 93 8.59 22.12 5.47
CA HIS A 93 7.78 22.42 6.64
C HIS A 93 7.71 21.26 7.65
N HIS A 94 8.52 20.21 7.48
CA HIS A 94 8.54 19.01 8.32
C HIS A 94 7.17 18.33 8.47
N LEU A 95 6.34 18.39 7.44
CA LEU A 95 5.06 17.71 7.35
C LEU A 95 5.21 16.38 6.61
N GLU A 96 4.30 15.45 6.88
CA GLU A 96 4.19 14.22 6.10
C GLU A 96 3.35 14.47 4.83
N ASN A 97 3.74 13.80 3.74
CA ASN A 97 3.01 13.82 2.47
C ASN A 97 2.33 12.45 2.29
N PRO A 98 0.99 12.35 2.36
CA PRO A 98 0.31 11.11 2.02
C PRO A 98 0.45 10.81 0.53
N ASP A 99 0.43 9.53 0.15
CA ASP A 99 0.57 9.13 -1.26
C ASP A 99 -0.62 9.64 -2.10
N PHE A 100 -1.84 9.58 -1.54
CA PHE A 100 -3.07 9.98 -2.21
C PHE A 100 -4.00 10.80 -1.31
N LEU A 101 -4.87 11.58 -1.94
CA LEU A 101 -6.10 12.09 -1.35
C LEU A 101 -7.30 11.60 -2.17
N LEU A 102 -8.32 11.10 -1.48
CA LEU A 102 -9.61 10.74 -2.06
C LEU A 102 -10.56 11.91 -1.87
N LEU A 103 -11.12 12.41 -2.97
CA LEU A 103 -12.23 13.36 -2.95
C LEU A 103 -13.52 12.59 -3.17
N GLY A 104 -14.55 12.89 -2.40
CA GLY A 104 -15.85 12.26 -2.59
C GLY A 104 -16.99 12.95 -1.85
N THR A 105 -18.14 12.30 -1.82
CA THR A 105 -19.35 12.83 -1.17
C THR A 105 -20.00 11.79 -0.27
N GLN A 106 -20.34 12.19 0.95
CA GLN A 106 -21.19 11.38 1.83
C GLN A 106 -22.65 11.45 1.37
N SER A 107 -23.42 10.41 1.67
CA SER A 107 -24.85 10.38 1.35
C SER A 107 -25.62 11.41 2.19
N GLY A 108 -26.77 11.86 1.70
CA GLY A 108 -27.62 12.80 2.43
C GLY A 108 -27.04 14.22 2.51
N ASP A 109 -26.93 14.76 3.72
CA ASP A 109 -26.42 16.10 4.01
C ASP A 109 -24.91 16.14 4.33
N GLY A 110 -24.22 14.99 4.32
CA GLY A 110 -22.82 14.85 4.75
C GLY A 110 -21.79 15.61 3.92
N GLY A 111 -22.17 16.12 2.75
CA GLY A 111 -21.34 17.03 1.94
C GLY A 111 -20.07 16.40 1.36
N PRO A 112 -19.19 17.23 0.76
CA PRO A 112 -17.92 16.76 0.20
C PRO A 112 -16.92 16.42 1.30
N VAL A 113 -16.16 15.36 1.10
CA VAL A 113 -15.13 14.87 2.02
C VAL A 113 -13.80 14.66 1.31
N LEU A 114 -12.72 14.81 2.08
CA LEU A 114 -11.35 14.57 1.64
C LEU A 114 -10.67 13.61 2.61
N GLN A 115 -10.17 12.49 2.11
CA GLN A 115 -9.54 11.46 2.92
C GLN A 115 -8.11 11.18 2.45
N ALA A 116 -7.12 11.21 3.36
CA ALA A 116 -5.77 10.77 3.03
C ALA A 116 -5.67 9.25 2.92
N VAL A 117 -4.87 8.81 1.96
CA VAL A 117 -4.51 7.41 1.78
C VAL A 117 -3.01 7.27 1.60
N ASP A 118 -2.43 6.32 2.31
CA ASP A 118 -1.00 5.96 2.20
C ASP A 118 -0.86 4.47 1.90
N ALA A 119 -0.07 4.12 0.89
CA ALA A 119 0.13 2.76 0.43
C ALA A 119 1.25 2.07 1.21
N LYS A 120 0.87 1.10 2.04
CA LYS A 120 1.81 0.32 2.84
C LYS A 120 1.79 -1.16 2.50
N PHE A 121 2.84 -1.59 1.80
CA PHE A 121 3.06 -3.01 1.52
C PHE A 121 3.30 -3.83 2.80
N ALA A 122 4.04 -3.25 3.76
CA ALA A 122 4.36 -3.86 5.05
C ALA A 122 3.64 -3.08 6.18
N PRO A 123 2.44 -3.54 6.62
CA PRO A 123 1.63 -2.81 7.59
C PRO A 123 2.29 -2.60 8.96
N ASP A 124 3.27 -3.43 9.33
CA ASP A 124 4.02 -3.27 10.57
C ASP A 124 4.93 -2.03 10.58
N ARG A 125 5.03 -1.31 9.47
CA ARG A 125 5.77 -0.05 9.31
C ARG A 125 4.88 1.19 9.26
N ILE A 126 3.57 1.03 9.43
CA ILE A 126 2.61 2.15 9.44
C ILE A 126 2.98 3.17 10.53
N ARG A 127 2.91 4.45 10.17
CA ARG A 127 2.89 5.57 11.12
C ARG A 127 1.54 6.28 11.01
N PRO A 128 0.70 6.28 12.07
CA PRO A 128 -0.65 6.86 12.01
C PRO A 128 -0.69 8.33 11.59
N SER A 129 0.37 9.09 11.86
CA SER A 129 0.50 10.49 11.47
C SER A 129 0.33 10.70 9.95
N GLN A 130 0.73 9.71 9.13
CA GLN A 130 0.82 9.85 7.67
C GLN A 130 -0.53 10.08 7.00
N VAL A 131 -1.60 9.65 7.67
CA VAL A 131 -2.97 9.74 7.15
C VAL A 131 -3.88 10.52 8.12
N SER A 132 -3.28 11.24 9.06
CA SER A 132 -4.06 12.01 10.04
C SER A 132 -4.69 13.25 9.39
N ALA A 133 -5.94 13.54 9.76
CA ALA A 133 -6.67 14.70 9.26
C ALA A 133 -5.96 16.02 9.58
N GLU A 134 -5.26 16.08 10.71
CA GLU A 134 -4.45 17.23 11.13
C GLU A 134 -3.28 17.48 10.17
N ILE A 135 -2.50 16.45 9.82
CA ILE A 135 -1.38 16.58 8.89
C ILE A 135 -1.86 17.02 7.50
N VAL A 136 -2.96 16.45 7.01
CA VAL A 136 -3.57 16.87 5.75
C VAL A 136 -4.02 18.33 5.84
N SER A 137 -4.67 18.73 6.92
CA SER A 137 -5.10 20.13 7.11
C SER A 137 -3.90 21.07 7.09
N ASN A 138 -2.83 20.76 7.81
CA ASN A 138 -1.61 21.55 7.84
C ASN A 138 -0.96 21.65 6.46
N LEU A 139 -0.89 20.54 5.72
CA LEU A 139 -0.34 20.51 4.36
C LEU A 139 -1.14 21.41 3.41
N LEU A 140 -2.48 21.39 3.49
CA LEU A 140 -3.33 22.23 2.66
C LEU A 140 -3.34 23.70 3.09
N GLN A 141 -3.11 24.00 4.36
CA GLN A 141 -3.00 25.37 4.88
C GLN A 141 -1.74 26.10 4.40
N LEU A 142 -0.72 25.37 3.94
CA LEU A 142 0.46 25.98 3.31
C LEU A 142 0.10 26.78 2.03
N GLY A 143 -1.05 26.51 1.41
CA GLY A 143 -1.47 27.19 0.18
C GLY A 143 -0.62 26.83 -1.05
N GLY A 144 0.19 25.77 -0.97
CA GLY A 144 1.12 25.33 -2.01
C GLY A 144 0.51 24.39 -3.05
N ALA A 145 1.33 23.50 -3.60
CA ALA A 145 0.97 22.58 -4.66
C ALA A 145 -0.20 21.65 -4.27
N ALA A 146 -0.16 21.07 -3.06
CA ALA A 146 -1.22 20.18 -2.57
C ALA A 146 -2.57 20.92 -2.46
N HIS A 147 -2.55 22.14 -1.93
CA HIS A 147 -3.74 23.00 -1.84
C HIS A 147 -4.35 23.26 -3.21
N LYS A 148 -3.50 23.64 -4.18
CA LYS A 148 -3.94 23.92 -5.54
C LYS A 148 -4.59 22.69 -6.20
N ILE A 149 -3.97 21.52 -6.07
CA ILE A 149 -4.51 20.25 -6.59
C ILE A 149 -5.91 19.99 -6.03
N VAL A 150 -6.09 20.16 -4.71
CA VAL A 150 -7.39 19.96 -4.06
C VAL A 150 -8.42 21.00 -4.51
N VAL A 151 -8.05 22.28 -4.59
CA VAL A 151 -8.96 23.35 -5.03
C VAL A 151 -9.41 23.15 -6.47
N ASP A 152 -8.48 22.80 -7.37
CA ASP A 152 -8.77 22.56 -8.78
C ASP A 152 -9.71 21.34 -8.93
N ALA A 153 -9.48 20.26 -8.18
CA ALA A 153 -10.35 19.09 -8.17
C ALA A 153 -11.75 19.39 -7.62
N VAL A 154 -11.84 20.09 -6.49
CA VAL A 154 -13.12 20.52 -5.87
C VAL A 154 -13.92 21.38 -6.84
N ALA A 155 -13.26 22.33 -7.51
CA ALA A 155 -13.89 23.20 -8.51
C ALA A 155 -14.36 22.42 -9.74
N ALA A 156 -13.57 21.45 -10.23
CA ALA A 156 -13.93 20.60 -11.37
C ALA A 156 -15.21 19.78 -11.12
N HIS A 157 -15.46 19.40 -9.86
CA HIS A 157 -16.68 18.70 -9.44
C HIS A 157 -17.81 19.63 -8.98
N GLY A 158 -17.61 20.96 -8.98
CA GLY A 158 -18.61 21.93 -8.52
C GLY A 158 -18.95 21.81 -7.03
N LEU A 159 -18.00 21.34 -6.22
CA LEU A 159 -18.19 21.08 -4.80
C LEU A 159 -17.84 22.30 -3.94
N SER A 160 -18.38 22.34 -2.72
CA SER A 160 -17.89 23.22 -1.67
C SER A 160 -16.59 22.67 -1.07
N THR A 161 -15.96 23.45 -0.18
CA THR A 161 -14.74 23.01 0.53
C THR A 161 -14.99 21.71 1.28
N PRO A 162 -14.22 20.64 1.01
CA PRO A 162 -14.46 19.35 1.62
C PRO A 162 -14.05 19.33 3.09
N ARG A 163 -14.78 18.55 3.89
CA ARG A 163 -14.38 18.20 5.25
C ARG A 163 -13.26 17.16 5.17
N ILE A 164 -12.15 17.41 5.85
CA ILE A 164 -11.07 16.42 5.97
C ILE A 164 -11.50 15.36 6.98
N VAL A 165 -11.57 14.11 6.55
CA VAL A 165 -11.94 12.96 7.40
C VAL A 165 -10.72 12.14 7.79
N ARG A 166 -10.90 11.18 8.71
CA ARG A 166 -9.81 10.27 9.10
C ARG A 166 -9.35 9.45 7.89
N GLY A 167 -8.04 9.46 7.65
CA GLY A 167 -7.41 8.73 6.57
C GLY A 167 -7.27 7.23 6.81
N VAL A 168 -6.82 6.52 5.78
CA VAL A 168 -6.64 5.06 5.79
C VAL A 168 -5.33 4.66 5.13
N PHE A 169 -4.81 3.49 5.49
CA PHE A 169 -3.72 2.83 4.80
C PHE A 169 -4.29 1.80 3.82
N VAL A 170 -3.68 1.71 2.64
CA VAL A 170 -3.97 0.61 1.70
C VAL A 170 -2.86 -0.43 1.73
N SER A 171 -3.24 -1.68 1.96
CA SER A 171 -2.34 -2.81 2.16
C SER A 171 -2.72 -4.00 1.27
N PRO A 172 -1.77 -4.87 0.88
CA PRO A 172 -2.09 -6.07 0.12
C PRO A 172 -3.10 -6.94 0.86
N ASP A 173 -4.13 -7.37 0.16
CA ASP A 173 -4.97 -8.49 0.60
C ASP A 173 -4.12 -9.78 0.51
N SER A 174 -3.35 -10.07 1.56
CA SER A 174 -2.56 -11.31 1.71
C SER A 174 -2.45 -11.77 3.17
N GLN A 175 -2.13 -13.05 3.37
CA GLN A 175 -1.85 -13.61 4.69
C GLN A 175 -0.60 -12.97 5.32
N MET A 176 0.39 -12.60 4.51
CA MET A 176 1.56 -11.87 4.99
C MET A 176 1.18 -10.52 5.59
N SER A 177 0.34 -9.74 4.90
CA SER A 177 -0.16 -8.46 5.40
C SER A 177 -0.91 -8.62 6.72
N ASP A 178 -1.72 -9.69 6.86
CA ASP A 178 -2.46 -9.94 8.11
C ASP A 178 -1.51 -10.22 9.28
N VAL A 179 -0.49 -11.05 9.07
CA VAL A 179 0.51 -11.36 10.11
C VAL A 179 1.29 -10.10 10.50
N LEU A 180 1.68 -9.26 9.54
CA LEU A 180 2.37 -8.01 9.83
C LEU A 180 1.45 -7.02 10.55
N LEU A 181 0.19 -6.91 10.13
CA LEU A 181 -0.77 -5.99 10.72
C LEU A 181 -1.15 -6.36 12.16
N GLN A 182 -1.22 -7.66 12.49
CA GLN A 182 -1.45 -8.10 13.86
C GLN A 182 -0.40 -7.54 14.84
N ARG A 183 0.83 -7.29 14.38
CA ARG A 183 1.92 -6.74 15.23
C ARG A 183 1.67 -5.30 15.68
N VAL A 184 0.87 -4.54 14.93
CA VAL A 184 0.59 -3.12 15.19
C VAL A 184 -0.86 -2.81 15.54
N THR A 185 -1.75 -3.80 15.44
CA THR A 185 -3.18 -3.68 15.80
C THR A 185 -3.55 -4.46 17.07
N THR A 186 -2.68 -5.34 17.57
CA THR A 186 -2.98 -6.17 18.74
C THR A 186 -1.98 -6.02 19.88
N GLY A 187 -2.44 -6.27 21.11
CA GLY A 187 -1.60 -6.26 22.31
C GLY A 187 -1.24 -4.85 22.81
N ARG A 188 -0.32 -4.80 23.79
CA ARG A 188 0.08 -3.55 24.48
C ARG A 188 0.83 -2.54 23.61
N ARG A 189 1.20 -2.92 22.38
CA ARG A 189 1.91 -2.08 21.41
C ARG A 189 1.05 -1.74 20.19
N ALA A 190 -0.27 -1.92 20.29
CA ALA A 190 -1.18 -1.53 19.22
C ALA A 190 -1.09 -0.01 19.02
N THR A 191 -0.69 0.41 17.83
CA THR A 191 -0.54 1.82 17.43
C THR A 191 -1.46 2.20 16.26
N VAL A 192 -2.11 1.21 15.63
CA VAL A 192 -2.93 1.38 14.44
C VAL A 192 -4.29 0.76 14.68
N ASP A 193 -5.36 1.42 14.26
CA ASP A 193 -6.69 0.83 14.27
C ASP A 193 -6.88 -0.08 13.05
N ARG A 194 -7.48 -1.27 13.21
CA ARG A 194 -7.77 -2.14 12.06
C ARG A 194 -8.72 -1.47 11.07
N ALA A 195 -9.63 -0.60 11.54
CA ALA A 195 -10.53 0.16 10.69
C ALA A 195 -9.79 1.17 9.80
N GLU A 196 -8.57 1.57 10.16
CA GLU A 196 -7.70 2.44 9.35
C GLU A 196 -6.99 1.69 8.23
N VAL A 197 -7.20 0.38 8.04
CA VAL A 197 -6.49 -0.41 7.01
C VAL A 197 -7.48 -1.05 6.05
N VAL A 198 -7.47 -0.55 4.81
CA VAL A 198 -8.21 -1.10 3.67
C VAL A 198 -7.29 -2.06 2.91
N THR A 199 -7.77 -3.26 2.60
CA THR A 199 -7.01 -4.24 1.81
C THR A 199 -7.42 -4.21 0.35
N ILE A 200 -6.45 -4.26 -0.55
CA ILE A 200 -6.69 -4.32 -2.01
C ILE A 200 -6.01 -5.54 -2.64
N PRO A 201 -6.60 -6.17 -3.68
CA PRO A 201 -6.01 -7.34 -4.33
C PRO A 201 -4.65 -7.01 -4.97
N PRO A 202 -3.58 -7.79 -4.69
CA PRO A 202 -2.23 -7.41 -5.06
C PRO A 202 -1.78 -7.76 -6.50
N HIS A 203 -2.51 -8.64 -7.21
CA HIS A 203 -2.14 -9.18 -8.54
C HIS A 203 -0.65 -9.59 -8.67
N PRO A 204 -0.24 -10.72 -8.05
CA PRO A 204 1.18 -11.12 -7.97
C PRO A 204 1.88 -11.19 -9.33
N GLY A 205 1.22 -11.72 -10.36
CA GLY A 205 1.79 -11.90 -11.70
C GLY A 205 2.14 -10.62 -12.45
N SER A 206 1.56 -9.47 -12.08
CA SER A 206 1.89 -8.17 -12.69
C SER A 206 2.75 -7.27 -11.78
N LEU A 207 2.83 -7.57 -10.48
CA LEU A 207 3.43 -6.69 -9.48
C LEU A 207 4.89 -6.31 -9.81
N PHE A 208 5.69 -7.25 -10.32
CA PHE A 208 7.11 -7.01 -10.67
C PHE A 208 7.38 -6.98 -12.18
N ALA A 209 6.33 -6.89 -13.00
CA ALA A 209 6.47 -6.89 -14.46
C ALA A 209 7.34 -5.72 -14.94
N GLY A 210 8.24 -6.00 -15.89
CA GLY A 210 9.13 -5.00 -16.50
C GLY A 210 10.35 -4.59 -15.67
N LEU A 211 10.49 -5.04 -14.42
CA LEU A 211 11.74 -4.85 -13.66
C LEU A 211 12.86 -5.77 -14.20
N PRO A 212 14.10 -5.31 -14.38
CA PRO A 212 15.24 -6.18 -14.70
C PRO A 212 15.37 -7.34 -13.71
N GLU A 213 15.14 -7.06 -12.43
CA GLU A 213 15.21 -8.00 -11.31
C GLU A 213 14.08 -9.04 -11.35
N SER A 214 13.07 -8.95 -12.21
CA SER A 214 12.06 -10.02 -12.28
C SER A 214 12.46 -11.18 -13.20
N ARG A 215 13.52 -11.03 -14.00
CA ARG A 215 13.91 -12.00 -15.05
C ARG A 215 14.21 -13.40 -14.55
N VAL A 216 14.77 -13.55 -13.35
CA VAL A 216 15.15 -14.86 -12.82
C VAL A 216 14.15 -15.45 -11.82
N ILE A 217 13.06 -14.73 -11.49
CA ILE A 217 11.99 -15.23 -10.60
C ILE A 217 11.50 -16.61 -11.04
N GLY A 218 11.17 -16.74 -12.32
CA GLY A 218 10.63 -17.99 -12.85
C GLY A 218 11.64 -19.14 -12.84
N ALA A 219 12.94 -18.85 -12.99
CA ALA A 219 13.99 -19.87 -12.90
C ALA A 219 14.16 -20.34 -11.44
N LEU A 220 14.21 -19.42 -10.49
CA LEU A 220 14.31 -19.72 -9.06
C LEU A 220 13.10 -20.53 -8.57
N ALA A 221 11.88 -20.12 -8.94
CA ALA A 221 10.66 -20.83 -8.54
C ALA A 221 10.58 -22.27 -9.07
N ARG A 222 11.14 -22.53 -10.27
CA ARG A 222 11.20 -23.89 -10.82
C ARG A 222 12.18 -24.80 -10.09
N ILE A 223 13.23 -24.25 -9.48
CA ILE A 223 14.22 -25.02 -8.72
C ILE A 223 13.57 -25.59 -7.46
N ASP A 224 12.82 -24.77 -6.73
CA ASP A 224 12.14 -25.21 -5.49
C ASP A 224 10.89 -26.04 -5.77
N ALA A 225 10.30 -25.91 -6.97
CA ALA A 225 9.14 -26.67 -7.44
C ALA A 225 7.96 -26.71 -6.46
N LEU A 226 7.69 -25.57 -5.82
CA LEU A 226 6.60 -25.45 -4.84
C LEU A 226 5.21 -25.63 -5.51
N PRO A 227 4.18 -26.08 -4.76
CA PRO A 227 2.80 -26.22 -5.25
C PRO A 227 2.07 -24.89 -5.53
N VAL A 228 2.79 -23.76 -5.49
CA VAL A 228 2.28 -22.43 -5.80
C VAL A 228 3.25 -21.71 -6.72
N THR A 229 2.73 -20.78 -7.53
CA THR A 229 3.56 -20.01 -8.46
C THR A 229 3.63 -18.54 -8.06
N PRO A 230 4.73 -17.84 -8.39
CA PRO A 230 4.83 -16.37 -8.24
C PRO A 230 3.77 -15.59 -9.00
N ARG A 231 3.10 -16.22 -9.98
CA ARG A 231 2.07 -15.56 -10.79
C ARG A 231 0.76 -15.38 -10.01
N ASP A 232 0.47 -16.33 -9.14
CA ASP A 232 -0.85 -16.46 -8.50
C ASP A 232 -0.76 -16.30 -6.97
N ASN A 233 0.43 -16.36 -6.39
CA ASN A 233 0.66 -16.28 -4.95
C ASN A 233 1.59 -15.10 -4.58
N LEU A 234 1.11 -14.17 -3.75
CA LEU A 234 1.88 -12.96 -3.39
C LEU A 234 3.15 -13.29 -2.58
N ILE A 235 3.05 -14.19 -1.60
CA ILE A 235 4.19 -14.52 -0.73
C ILE A 235 5.31 -15.15 -1.57
N SER A 236 4.95 -16.06 -2.48
CA SER A 236 5.85 -16.64 -3.47
C SER A 236 6.48 -15.54 -4.35
N ALA A 237 5.68 -14.65 -4.91
CA ALA A 237 6.18 -13.54 -5.74
C ALA A 237 7.21 -12.68 -4.99
N ILE A 238 6.94 -12.34 -3.73
CA ILE A 238 7.82 -11.54 -2.89
C ILE A 238 9.10 -12.28 -2.56
N TYR A 239 9.00 -13.54 -2.14
CA TYR A 239 10.16 -14.35 -1.80
C TYR A 239 11.11 -14.47 -3.00
N TYR A 240 10.60 -14.85 -4.17
CA TYR A 240 11.44 -15.01 -5.36
C TYR A 240 11.93 -13.69 -5.94
N PHE A 241 11.15 -12.60 -5.82
CA PHE A 241 11.64 -11.27 -6.18
C PHE A 241 12.79 -10.83 -5.28
N ARG A 242 12.70 -11.08 -3.96
CA ARG A 242 13.80 -10.82 -3.02
C ARG A 242 15.04 -11.64 -3.36
N LEU A 243 14.91 -12.94 -3.60
CA LEU A 243 16.03 -13.78 -4.04
C LEU A 243 16.65 -13.25 -5.33
N SER A 244 15.82 -12.86 -6.28
CA SER A 244 16.30 -12.29 -7.53
C SER A 244 17.09 -10.99 -7.32
N CYS A 245 16.59 -10.06 -6.50
CA CYS A 245 17.33 -8.84 -6.14
C CYS A 245 18.66 -9.16 -5.45
N ALA A 246 18.70 -10.17 -4.58
CA ALA A 246 19.95 -10.63 -3.97
C ALA A 246 20.92 -11.19 -5.02
N CYS A 247 20.44 -11.97 -5.99
CA CYS A 247 21.25 -12.44 -7.11
C CYS A 247 21.82 -11.28 -7.93
N PHE A 248 21.00 -10.27 -8.26
CA PHE A 248 21.46 -9.07 -8.95
C PHE A 248 22.51 -8.30 -8.13
N HIS A 249 22.39 -8.22 -6.81
CA HIS A 249 23.41 -7.57 -5.98
C HIS A 249 24.76 -8.31 -6.01
N PHE A 250 24.74 -9.64 -6.01
CA PHE A 250 25.96 -10.44 -5.94
C PHE A 250 26.63 -10.69 -7.31
N TRP A 251 25.86 -10.68 -8.40
CA TRP A 251 26.33 -11.09 -9.73
C TRP A 251 25.91 -10.17 -10.90
N GLY A 252 25.14 -9.10 -10.63
CA GLY A 252 24.75 -8.09 -11.63
C GLY A 252 25.76 -6.95 -11.70
#